data_AF-A0AAT9HFW8-F1
#
_entry.id   AF-A0AAT9HFW8-F1
#
_cell.length_a   1.000
_cell.length_b   1.000
_cell.length_c   1.000
_cell.angle_alpha   90.00
_cell.angle_beta   90.00
_cell.angle_gamma   90.00
#
_symmetry.space_group_name_H-M   'P 1'
#
loop_
_entity.id
_entity.type
_entity.pdbx_description
1 polymer ?
#
loop_
_entity_poly.entity_id
_entity_poly.type
_entity_poly.pdbx_seq_one_letter_code
_entity_poly.pdbx_strand_id
1 'polypeptide(L)'
;MNAALRAALAAGTEDALVYDLDGIGAQYDALTAELPGVDVRFAMKACPVEEVLERLARCGAGFDAASPREISRALATGVPVHRIHYGNTVKSDRDIVRAYRLGVRDFATDSVEDVAALAEHAPGARVFCRLATSGAGALWGLSRKFGCSADDAVRVLTAARDAGLVPSGLSVHVGSQQMTAEAWRQAFLTLADVLTALHGQGIVPGQVNLGGGLPALGYFDRRGERLDPPLDKIFTVLREGMERLTELSPRPLEFVIEPGRHLVADHGAIRAHVARLTSRSGPDGEREHWLYLSCGKFNGLYEMDEVRYPLVFPGHPDPAASESVPVVVAGPTCDSDDAYAHEHRRVRVPGAVASGDPVWVLSAGAYAASYTTEGFNGFGPLPGSASAVTAPTCGYAGSPRTTGRVSPPWRPRCTRRPRCPRASRRCGPGGGSPRRRVSSWRPVTGSPGMCSPCPTPASGTRICPGRRSGRTTPAICICTTS
;
A
#
# COMPACT_ATOMS: atom_id res chain seq x y z
N MET A 1 14.84 -16.20 -2.79
CA MET A 1 15.69 -15.09 -3.25
C MET A 1 16.27 -15.42 -4.62
N ASN A 2 16.11 -14.54 -5.60
CA ASN A 2 16.67 -14.74 -6.94
C ASN A 2 18.17 -14.40 -7.01
N ALA A 3 18.79 -14.71 -8.16
CA ALA A 3 20.23 -14.54 -8.35
C ALA A 3 20.66 -13.07 -8.35
N ALA A 4 19.84 -12.18 -8.91
CA ALA A 4 20.11 -10.74 -8.99
C ALA A 4 20.22 -10.10 -7.61
N LEU A 5 19.20 -10.30 -6.75
CA LEU A 5 19.19 -9.80 -5.39
C LEU A 5 20.36 -10.38 -4.57
N ARG A 6 20.63 -11.68 -4.73
CA ARG A 6 21.78 -12.33 -4.08
C ARG A 6 23.11 -11.65 -4.47
N ALA A 7 23.30 -11.39 -5.76
CA ALA A 7 24.53 -10.77 -6.25
C ALA A 7 24.72 -9.35 -5.70
N ALA A 8 23.67 -8.53 -5.67
CA ALA A 8 23.75 -7.19 -5.07
C ALA A 8 24.06 -7.23 -3.57
N LEU A 9 23.40 -8.12 -2.82
CA LEU A 9 23.66 -8.28 -1.38
C LEU A 9 25.09 -8.76 -1.10
N ALA A 10 25.64 -9.62 -1.96
CA ALA A 10 27.02 -10.10 -1.85
C ALA A 10 28.06 -9.06 -2.25
N ALA A 11 27.75 -8.19 -3.22
CA ALA A 11 28.64 -7.12 -3.66
C ALA A 11 28.72 -5.94 -2.67
N GLY A 12 27.66 -5.71 -1.89
CA GLY A 12 27.64 -4.67 -0.86
C GLY A 12 28.58 -4.97 0.30
N THR A 13 29.19 -3.92 0.85
CA THR A 13 30.02 -3.98 2.08
C THR A 13 29.32 -3.36 3.29
N GLU A 14 28.48 -2.35 3.06
CA GLU A 14 27.76 -1.61 4.09
C GLU A 14 26.35 -2.15 4.36
N ASP A 15 25.75 -1.73 5.46
CA ASP A 15 24.35 -2.00 5.75
C ASP A 15 23.44 -1.17 4.85
N ALA A 16 22.44 -1.81 4.24
CA ALA A 16 21.59 -1.15 3.27
C ALA A 16 20.27 -1.90 3.03
N LEU A 17 19.27 -1.16 2.57
CA LEU A 17 18.09 -1.73 1.92
C LEU A 17 18.40 -1.94 0.43
N VAL A 18 18.17 -3.16 -0.06
CA VAL A 18 18.43 -3.55 -1.45
C VAL A 18 17.14 -4.06 -2.09
N TYR A 19 16.81 -3.52 -3.27
CA TYR A 19 15.60 -3.83 -4.01
C TYR A 19 15.91 -4.41 -5.40
N ASP A 20 15.19 -5.48 -5.73
CA ASP A 20 15.19 -6.11 -7.06
C ASP A 20 14.06 -5.50 -7.92
N LEU A 21 14.40 -4.46 -8.68
CA LEU A 21 13.43 -3.73 -9.51
C LEU A 21 12.87 -4.57 -10.66
N ASP A 22 13.66 -5.52 -11.18
CA ASP A 22 13.21 -6.42 -12.24
C ASP A 22 12.16 -7.38 -11.70
N GLY A 23 12.41 -7.98 -10.54
CA GLY A 23 11.43 -8.83 -9.87
C GLY A 23 10.16 -8.08 -9.47
N ILE A 24 10.26 -6.84 -8.98
CA ILE A 24 9.08 -5.99 -8.73
C ILE A 24 8.26 -5.80 -10.02
N GLY A 25 8.93 -5.54 -11.15
CA GLY A 25 8.26 -5.42 -12.45
C GLY A 25 7.60 -6.74 -12.89
N ALA A 26 8.29 -7.87 -12.73
CA ALA A 26 7.73 -9.18 -13.05
C ALA A 26 6.54 -9.54 -12.15
N GLN A 27 6.56 -9.14 -10.87
CA GLN A 27 5.46 -9.33 -9.93
C GLN A 27 4.25 -8.46 -10.31
N TYR A 28 4.48 -7.25 -10.81
CA TYR A 28 3.43 -6.41 -11.39
C TYR A 28 2.81 -7.07 -12.63
N ASP A 29 3.64 -7.57 -13.55
CA ASP A 29 3.18 -8.26 -14.76
C ASP A 29 2.36 -9.51 -14.40
N ALA A 30 2.82 -10.30 -13.42
CA ALA A 30 2.09 -11.46 -12.92
C ALA A 30 0.73 -11.06 -12.32
N LEU A 31 0.66 -10.00 -11.51
CA LEU A 31 -0.59 -9.52 -10.93
C LEU A 31 -1.59 -9.09 -12.03
N THR A 32 -1.13 -8.34 -13.03
CA THR A 32 -2.00 -7.86 -14.12
C THR A 32 -2.43 -8.99 -15.07
N ALA A 33 -1.63 -10.06 -15.19
CA ALA A 33 -2.03 -11.28 -15.87
C ALA A 33 -3.09 -12.07 -15.08
N GLU A 34 -2.97 -12.14 -13.76
CA GLU A 34 -3.95 -12.82 -12.88
C GLU A 34 -5.30 -12.09 -12.80
N LEU A 35 -5.28 -10.76 -12.90
CA LEU A 35 -6.45 -9.88 -12.84
C LEU A 35 -6.52 -8.96 -14.08
N PRO A 36 -6.86 -9.48 -15.27
CA PRO A 36 -6.89 -8.68 -16.49
C PRO A 36 -7.85 -7.49 -16.38
N GLY A 37 -7.38 -6.31 -16.79
CA GLY A 37 -8.19 -5.09 -16.81
C GLY A 37 -8.37 -4.38 -15.47
N VAL A 38 -7.73 -4.86 -14.39
CA VAL A 38 -7.67 -4.12 -13.13
C VAL A 38 -6.63 -3.00 -13.21
N ASP A 39 -7.00 -1.82 -12.72
CA ASP A 39 -6.08 -0.72 -12.51
C ASP A 39 -5.30 -0.94 -11.21
N VAL A 40 -3.97 -0.99 -11.30
CA VAL A 40 -3.10 -1.10 -10.13
C VAL A 40 -2.75 0.30 -9.62
N ARG A 41 -3.04 0.58 -8.34
CA ARG A 41 -2.64 1.79 -7.62
C ARG A 41 -1.69 1.41 -6.51
N PHE A 42 -0.38 1.51 -6.73
CA PHE A 42 0.59 1.07 -5.72
C PHE A 42 0.42 1.87 -4.42
N ALA A 43 0.27 1.16 -3.30
CA ALA A 43 0.15 1.76 -1.98
C ALA A 43 1.52 2.27 -1.51
N MET A 44 1.80 3.56 -1.74
CA MET A 44 3.13 4.17 -1.58
C MET A 44 3.72 3.98 -0.17
N LYS A 45 2.85 4.02 0.85
CA LYS A 45 3.17 3.74 2.26
C LYS A 45 3.89 2.39 2.47
N ALA A 46 3.76 1.42 1.57
CA ALA A 46 4.44 0.15 1.67
C ALA A 46 5.93 0.23 1.27
N CYS A 47 6.30 1.09 0.31
CA CYS A 47 7.70 1.28 -0.07
C CYS A 47 7.88 2.66 -0.72
N PRO A 48 8.26 3.68 0.06
CA PRO A 48 8.45 5.04 -0.42
C PRO A 48 9.87 5.25 -0.98
N VAL A 49 10.41 4.27 -1.72
CA VAL A 49 11.74 4.33 -2.37
C VAL A 49 11.57 4.78 -3.82
N GLU A 50 12.30 5.82 -4.22
CA GLU A 50 12.03 6.52 -5.48
C GLU A 50 12.18 5.60 -6.70
N GLU A 51 13.23 4.79 -6.75
CA GLU A 51 13.51 3.87 -7.84
C GLU A 51 12.43 2.78 -7.97
N VAL A 52 11.81 2.38 -6.86
CA VAL A 52 10.67 1.45 -6.84
C VAL A 52 9.42 2.12 -7.40
N LEU A 53 9.15 3.37 -6.99
CA LEU A 53 8.03 4.15 -7.51
C LEU A 53 8.17 4.39 -9.02
N GLU A 54 9.34 4.82 -9.49
CA GLU A 54 9.66 5.00 -10.91
C GLU A 54 9.55 3.69 -11.70
N ARG A 55 9.99 2.57 -11.12
CA ARG A 55 9.85 1.25 -11.75
C ARG A 55 8.37 0.90 -11.97
N LEU A 56 7.55 1.01 -10.93
CA LEU A 56 6.13 0.68 -11.00
C LEU A 56 5.36 1.64 -11.93
N ALA A 57 5.69 2.94 -11.92
CA ALA A 57 5.13 3.91 -12.85
C ALA A 57 5.44 3.54 -14.31
N ARG A 58 6.68 3.10 -14.62
CA ARG A 58 7.07 2.61 -15.95
C ARG A 58 6.35 1.33 -16.37
N CYS A 59 6.01 0.45 -15.42
CA CYS A 59 5.16 -0.72 -15.68
C CYS A 59 3.69 -0.34 -15.95
N GLY A 60 3.28 0.88 -15.61
CA GLY A 60 1.95 1.41 -15.87
C GLY A 60 1.09 1.59 -14.62
N ALA A 61 1.62 1.30 -13.42
CA ALA A 61 0.91 1.50 -12.16
C ALA A 61 0.56 2.98 -11.94
N GLY A 62 -0.57 3.22 -11.32
CA GLY A 62 -0.86 4.46 -10.60
C GLY A 62 -0.44 4.37 -9.14
N PHE A 63 -0.91 5.31 -8.31
CA PHE A 63 -0.58 5.35 -6.88
C PHE A 63 -1.79 5.59 -5.99
N ASP A 64 -1.85 4.82 -4.90
CA ASP A 64 -2.60 5.14 -3.69
C ASP A 64 -1.70 5.99 -2.78
N ALA A 65 -2.04 7.28 -2.69
CA ALA A 65 -1.35 8.23 -1.84
C ALA A 65 -2.19 8.58 -0.60
N ALA A 66 -1.54 8.67 0.55
CA ALA A 66 -2.13 8.98 1.85
C ALA A 66 -1.81 10.41 2.35
N SER A 67 -1.04 11.18 1.60
CA SER A 67 -0.74 12.58 1.92
C SER A 67 -0.38 13.41 0.69
N PRO A 68 -0.44 14.76 0.77
CA PRO A 68 0.05 15.61 -0.31
C PRO A 68 1.54 15.46 -0.62
N ARG A 69 2.34 14.98 0.34
CA ARG A 69 3.77 14.67 0.11
C ARG A 69 3.89 13.44 -0.79
N GLU A 70 3.14 12.38 -0.51
CA GLU A 70 3.09 11.20 -1.37
C GLU A 70 2.54 11.53 -2.75
N ILE A 71 1.49 12.36 -2.85
CA ILE A 71 0.97 12.85 -4.15
C ILE A 71 2.07 13.57 -4.93
N SER A 72 2.83 14.45 -4.28
CA SER A 72 3.92 15.19 -4.95
C SER A 72 5.02 14.24 -5.46
N ARG A 73 5.33 13.19 -4.69
CA ARG A 73 6.29 12.16 -5.11
C ARG A 73 5.76 11.29 -6.24
N ALA A 74 4.50 10.86 -6.18
CA ALA A 74 3.86 10.15 -7.27
C ALA A 74 3.92 10.95 -8.57
N LEU A 75 3.61 12.25 -8.53
CA LEU A 75 3.72 13.13 -9.69
C LEU A 75 5.16 13.25 -10.22
N ALA A 76 6.17 13.22 -9.35
CA ALA A 76 7.58 13.29 -9.73
C ALA A 76 8.02 12.09 -10.59
N THR A 77 7.37 10.93 -10.44
CA THR A 77 7.61 9.75 -11.31
C THR A 77 7.15 9.94 -12.76
N GLY A 78 6.41 11.01 -13.06
CA GLY A 78 5.83 11.28 -14.38
C GLY A 78 4.49 10.58 -14.63
N VAL A 79 3.92 9.89 -13.64
CA VAL A 79 2.61 9.27 -13.77
C VAL A 79 1.52 10.33 -14.01
N PRO A 80 0.54 10.08 -14.90
CA PRO A 80 -0.58 10.99 -15.07
C PRO A 80 -1.39 11.16 -13.78
N VAL A 81 -1.79 12.38 -13.44
CA VAL A 81 -2.51 12.69 -12.20
C VAL A 81 -3.82 11.90 -12.01
N HIS A 82 -4.51 11.54 -13.10
CA HIS A 82 -5.73 10.72 -13.04
C HIS A 82 -5.47 9.27 -12.59
N ARG A 83 -4.21 8.83 -12.56
CA ARG A 83 -3.77 7.56 -11.98
C ARG A 83 -3.35 7.69 -10.52
N ILE A 84 -3.53 8.85 -9.90
CA ILE A 84 -3.30 9.07 -8.48
C ILE A 84 -4.65 9.33 -7.81
N HIS A 85 -4.95 8.59 -6.75
CA HIS A 85 -6.05 8.95 -5.86
C HIS A 85 -5.51 9.29 -4.47
N TYR A 86 -6.29 10.04 -3.68
CA TYR A 86 -6.02 10.24 -2.27
C TYR A 86 -6.82 9.20 -1.47
N GLY A 87 -6.20 8.04 -1.18
CA GLY A 87 -6.86 6.86 -0.61
C GLY A 87 -7.05 6.87 0.92
N ASN A 88 -6.47 7.84 1.63
CA ASN A 88 -6.70 8.01 3.07
C ASN A 88 -8.07 8.64 3.33
N THR A 89 -8.91 8.00 4.15
CA THR A 89 -10.22 8.55 4.52
C THR A 89 -10.11 9.68 5.54
N VAL A 90 -9.02 9.76 6.31
CA VAL A 90 -8.78 10.82 7.30
C VAL A 90 -7.86 11.89 6.72
N LYS A 91 -8.42 13.05 6.38
CA LYS A 91 -7.72 14.16 5.72
C LYS A 91 -7.99 15.46 6.47
N SER A 92 -7.00 16.33 6.54
CA SER A 92 -7.23 17.71 6.99
C SER A 92 -7.72 18.57 5.83
N ASP A 93 -8.50 19.61 6.11
CA ASP A 93 -8.95 20.60 5.11
C ASP A 93 -7.77 21.16 4.30
N ARG A 94 -6.66 21.47 4.98
CA ARG A 94 -5.42 21.92 4.36
C ARG A 94 -4.87 20.90 3.35
N ASP A 95 -4.90 19.62 3.70
CA ASP A 95 -4.40 18.55 2.84
C ASP A 95 -5.34 18.29 1.67
N ILE A 96 -6.67 18.41 1.85
CA ILE A 96 -7.66 18.36 0.76
C ILE A 96 -7.38 19.48 -0.24
N VAL A 97 -7.27 20.73 0.22
CA VAL A 97 -6.95 21.89 -0.64
C VAL A 97 -5.65 21.66 -1.40
N ARG A 98 -4.61 21.15 -0.72
CA ARG A 98 -3.32 20.90 -1.35
C ARG A 98 -3.38 19.79 -2.40
N ALA A 99 -4.01 18.66 -2.08
CA ALA A 99 -4.19 17.55 -3.02
C ALA A 99 -4.99 17.98 -4.26
N TYR A 100 -6.06 18.74 -4.06
CA TYR A 100 -6.88 19.25 -5.16
C TYR A 100 -6.10 20.23 -6.06
N ARG A 101 -5.27 21.11 -5.48
CA ARG A 101 -4.36 22.00 -6.22
C ARG A 101 -3.29 21.24 -7.01
N LEU A 102 -2.84 20.09 -6.52
CA LEU A 102 -1.93 19.18 -7.23
C LEU A 102 -2.62 18.42 -8.38
N GLY A 103 -3.94 18.62 -8.56
CA GLY A 103 -4.70 18.04 -9.67
C GLY A 103 -5.42 16.74 -9.34
N VAL A 104 -5.31 16.23 -8.12
CA VAL A 104 -6.03 15.02 -7.70
C VAL A 104 -7.53 15.29 -7.70
N ARG A 105 -8.30 14.33 -8.22
CA ARG A 105 -9.76 14.41 -8.32
C ARG A 105 -10.49 13.24 -7.70
N ASP A 106 -9.82 12.13 -7.42
CA ASP A 106 -10.39 10.95 -6.76
C ASP A 106 -9.96 10.91 -5.29
N PHE A 107 -10.94 10.95 -4.37
CA PHE A 107 -10.72 10.98 -2.92
C PHE A 107 -11.49 9.85 -2.24
N ALA A 108 -10.82 9.12 -1.34
CA ALA A 108 -11.49 8.19 -0.44
C ALA A 108 -12.20 8.94 0.68
N THR A 109 -13.37 8.46 1.06
CA THR A 109 -14.12 8.94 2.23
C THR A 109 -14.81 7.77 2.93
N ASP A 110 -15.21 7.94 4.17
CA ASP A 110 -16.05 6.98 4.93
C ASP A 110 -17.04 7.69 5.87
N SER A 111 -17.22 9.01 5.72
CA SER A 111 -18.08 9.80 6.61
C SER A 111 -18.70 10.99 5.89
N VAL A 112 -19.83 11.48 6.43
CA VAL A 112 -20.54 12.64 5.85
C VAL A 112 -19.81 13.95 6.16
N GLU A 113 -19.08 13.99 7.26
CA GLU A 113 -18.25 15.12 7.68
C GLU A 113 -17.10 15.37 6.69
N ASP A 114 -16.41 14.29 6.28
CA ASP A 114 -15.36 14.39 5.26
C ASP A 114 -15.93 14.74 3.88
N VAL A 115 -17.14 14.27 3.55
CA VAL A 115 -17.87 14.71 2.34
C VAL A 115 -18.13 16.22 2.35
N ALA A 116 -18.55 16.80 3.49
CA ALA A 116 -18.77 18.24 3.60
C ALA A 116 -17.46 19.02 3.36
N ALA A 117 -16.35 18.57 3.97
CA ALA A 117 -15.02 19.16 3.76
C ALA A 117 -14.57 19.06 2.29
N LEU A 118 -14.78 17.91 1.64
CA LEU A 118 -14.48 17.70 0.22
C LEU A 118 -15.32 18.60 -0.68
N ALA A 119 -16.61 18.81 -0.38
CA ALA A 119 -17.48 19.69 -1.15
C ALA A 119 -17.01 21.15 -1.10
N GLU A 120 -16.53 21.60 0.06
CA GLU A 120 -15.98 22.94 0.23
C GLU A 120 -14.61 23.12 -0.44
N HIS A 121 -13.69 22.17 -0.24
CA HIS A 121 -12.27 22.34 -0.57
C HIS A 121 -11.82 21.66 -1.87
N ALA A 122 -12.64 20.75 -2.41
CA ALA A 122 -12.41 20.01 -3.64
C ALA A 122 -13.70 19.92 -4.49
N PRO A 123 -14.30 21.05 -4.87
CA PRO A 123 -15.61 21.07 -5.52
C PRO A 123 -15.60 20.26 -6.83
N GLY A 124 -16.66 19.48 -7.04
CA GLY A 124 -16.83 18.59 -8.19
C GLY A 124 -15.86 17.39 -8.22
N ALA A 125 -15.12 17.13 -7.13
CA ALA A 125 -14.29 15.94 -7.02
C ALA A 125 -15.13 14.65 -7.03
N ARG A 126 -14.46 13.57 -7.38
CA ARG A 126 -14.96 12.20 -7.33
C ARG A 126 -14.64 11.61 -5.97
N VAL A 127 -15.63 10.99 -5.35
CA VAL A 127 -15.48 10.36 -4.04
C VAL A 127 -15.88 8.90 -4.09
N PHE A 128 -15.06 8.04 -3.51
CA PHE A 128 -15.38 6.64 -3.31
C PHE A 128 -15.44 6.32 -1.82
N CYS A 129 -16.49 5.62 -1.41
CA CYS A 129 -16.76 5.36 0.01
C CYS A 129 -16.14 4.03 0.45
N ARG A 130 -15.33 4.06 1.51
CA ARG A 130 -14.70 2.87 2.08
C ARG A 130 -15.66 2.15 3.02
N LEU A 131 -15.87 0.87 2.77
CA LEU A 131 -16.62 -0.03 3.62
C LEU A 131 -15.69 -0.67 4.67
N ALA A 132 -16.24 -0.84 5.88
CA ALA A 132 -15.57 -1.60 6.93
C ALA A 132 -15.53 -3.09 6.56
N THR A 133 -14.41 -3.75 6.88
CA THR A 133 -14.27 -5.21 6.80
C THR A 133 -13.96 -5.74 8.20
N SER A 134 -14.13 -7.05 8.43
CA SER A 134 -13.81 -7.66 9.74
C SER A 134 -12.31 -7.66 10.03
N GLY A 135 -11.47 -7.70 9.00
CA GLY A 135 -10.04 -7.95 9.11
C GLY A 135 -9.68 -9.38 9.52
N ALA A 136 -10.67 -10.28 9.62
CA ALA A 136 -10.45 -11.67 9.99
C ALA A 136 -9.50 -12.34 9.00
N GLY A 137 -8.55 -13.12 9.53
CA GLY A 137 -7.53 -13.82 8.74
C GLY A 137 -6.36 -12.94 8.27
N ALA A 138 -6.38 -11.62 8.45
CA ALA A 138 -5.22 -10.77 8.19
C ALA A 138 -4.29 -10.72 9.40
N LEU A 139 -2.99 -10.60 9.17
CA LEU A 139 -2.04 -10.33 10.27
C LEU A 139 -2.22 -8.90 10.80
N TRP A 140 -2.45 -7.94 9.90
CA TRP A 140 -2.83 -6.57 10.27
C TRP A 140 -4.25 -6.28 9.82
N GLY A 141 -5.21 -6.62 10.67
CA GLY A 141 -6.60 -6.19 10.53
C GLY A 141 -6.70 -4.67 10.65
N LEU A 142 -7.12 -4.00 9.58
CA LEU A 142 -7.37 -2.55 9.60
C LEU A 142 -8.79 -2.20 10.06
N SER A 143 -9.51 -3.19 10.61
CA SER A 143 -10.87 -3.02 11.08
C SER A 143 -10.91 -2.06 12.27
N ARG A 144 -12.03 -1.36 12.44
CA ARG A 144 -12.33 -0.36 13.50
C ARG A 144 -11.84 1.07 13.28
N LYS A 145 -10.67 1.30 12.68
CA LYS A 145 -10.19 2.67 12.44
C LYS A 145 -10.81 3.31 11.20
N PHE A 146 -11.03 2.52 10.14
CA PHE A 146 -11.44 3.01 8.83
C PHE A 146 -12.61 2.21 8.27
N GLY A 147 -13.37 2.89 7.40
CA GLY A 147 -14.51 2.33 6.71
C GLY A 147 -15.79 2.40 7.53
N CYS A 148 -16.91 2.55 6.84
CA CYS A 148 -18.24 2.65 7.44
C CYS A 148 -19.08 1.39 7.18
N SER A 149 -20.27 1.35 7.79
CA SER A 149 -21.25 0.30 7.51
C SER A 149 -21.79 0.39 6.07
N ALA A 150 -22.46 -0.67 5.60
CA ALA A 150 -23.13 -0.68 4.31
C ALA A 150 -24.19 0.44 4.20
N ASP A 151 -25.02 0.60 5.24
CA ASP A 151 -26.05 1.64 5.30
C ASP A 151 -25.43 3.04 5.30
N ASP A 152 -24.35 3.23 6.05
CA ASP A 152 -23.64 4.51 6.05
C ASP A 152 -23.00 4.82 4.70
N ALA A 153 -22.48 3.83 3.97
CA ALA A 153 -21.93 4.08 2.63
C ALA A 153 -22.98 4.61 1.66
N VAL A 154 -24.22 4.09 1.74
CA VAL A 154 -25.35 4.63 0.97
C VAL A 154 -25.64 6.07 1.38
N ARG A 155 -25.65 6.38 2.69
CA ARG A 155 -25.86 7.74 3.20
C ARG A 155 -24.75 8.70 2.76
N VAL A 156 -23.49 8.29 2.86
CA VAL A 156 -22.30 9.08 2.49
C VAL A 156 -22.31 9.42 1.01
N LEU A 157 -22.54 8.45 0.13
CA LEU A 157 -22.56 8.70 -1.32
C LEU A 157 -23.80 9.48 -1.77
N THR A 158 -24.93 9.35 -1.06
CA THR A 158 -26.09 10.22 -1.27
C THR A 158 -25.77 11.66 -0.89
N ALA A 159 -25.17 11.88 0.28
CA ALA A 159 -24.74 13.20 0.73
C ALA A 159 -23.71 13.81 -0.23
N ALA A 160 -22.78 13.00 -0.77
CA ALA A 160 -21.80 13.46 -1.75
C ALA A 160 -22.46 13.99 -3.03
N ARG A 161 -23.43 13.25 -3.59
CA ARG A 161 -24.21 13.71 -4.75
C ARG A 161 -24.92 15.02 -4.44
N ASP A 162 -25.60 15.10 -3.31
CA ASP A 162 -26.41 16.25 -2.93
C ASP A 162 -25.54 17.50 -2.65
N ALA A 163 -24.28 17.31 -2.24
CA ALA A 163 -23.28 18.36 -2.08
C ALA A 163 -22.56 18.75 -3.39
N GLY A 164 -22.93 18.16 -4.53
CA GLY A 164 -22.33 18.48 -5.84
C GLY A 164 -21.01 17.76 -6.13
N LEU A 165 -20.65 16.74 -5.34
CA LEU A 165 -19.55 15.82 -5.64
C LEU A 165 -20.05 14.66 -6.52
N VAL A 166 -19.11 13.91 -7.09
CA VAL A 166 -19.40 12.74 -7.91
C VAL A 166 -19.22 11.47 -7.06
N PRO A 167 -20.30 10.75 -6.68
CA PRO A 167 -20.18 9.46 -6.00
C PRO A 167 -19.64 8.40 -6.99
N SER A 168 -18.32 8.27 -7.05
CA SER A 168 -17.63 7.53 -8.11
C SER A 168 -17.54 6.04 -7.86
N GLY A 169 -17.53 5.61 -6.59
CA GLY A 169 -17.23 4.23 -6.27
C GLY A 169 -17.40 3.81 -4.82
N LEU A 170 -17.10 2.54 -4.59
CA LEU A 170 -16.91 1.96 -3.27
C LEU A 170 -15.48 1.46 -3.16
N SER A 171 -14.95 1.41 -1.94
CA SER A 171 -13.69 0.73 -1.65
C SER A 171 -13.78 -0.20 -0.45
N VAL A 172 -12.90 -1.19 -0.42
CA VAL A 172 -12.69 -2.11 0.71
C VAL A 172 -11.20 -2.26 0.96
N HIS A 173 -10.84 -2.79 2.12
CA HIS A 173 -9.49 -3.29 2.38
C HIS A 173 -9.60 -4.46 3.36
N VAL A 174 -9.21 -5.66 2.95
CA VAL A 174 -9.44 -6.89 3.75
C VAL A 174 -8.44 -7.09 4.89
N GLY A 175 -7.39 -6.26 4.94
CA GLY A 175 -6.32 -6.29 5.94
C GLY A 175 -5.00 -6.71 5.31
N SER A 176 -3.87 -6.20 5.81
CA SER A 176 -2.56 -6.49 5.22
C SER A 176 -2.15 -7.93 5.54
N GLN A 177 -1.51 -8.60 4.59
CA GLN A 177 -1.13 -10.01 4.70
C GLN A 177 -2.36 -10.90 4.99
N GLN A 178 -3.36 -10.86 4.10
CA GLN A 178 -4.57 -11.64 4.25
C GLN A 178 -4.29 -13.13 4.00
N MET A 179 -4.54 -13.96 5.02
CA MET A 179 -4.25 -15.40 5.02
C MET A 179 -5.46 -16.26 4.61
N THR A 180 -6.58 -15.66 4.23
CA THR A 180 -7.80 -16.36 3.84
C THR A 180 -8.47 -15.76 2.61
N ALA A 181 -9.02 -16.60 1.74
CA ALA A 181 -9.86 -16.14 0.62
C ALA A 181 -11.28 -15.72 1.08
N GLU A 182 -11.69 -16.14 2.28
CA GLU A 182 -13.03 -15.84 2.83
C GLU A 182 -13.24 -14.34 3.02
N ALA A 183 -12.24 -13.62 3.53
CA ALA A 183 -12.33 -12.19 3.76
C ALA A 183 -12.63 -11.41 2.47
N TRP A 184 -12.03 -11.82 1.35
CA TRP A 184 -12.32 -11.26 0.03
C TRP A 184 -13.74 -11.58 -0.42
N ARG A 185 -14.20 -12.82 -0.24
CA ARG A 185 -15.57 -13.22 -0.60
C ARG A 185 -16.60 -12.39 0.15
N GLN A 186 -16.42 -12.23 1.46
CA GLN A 186 -17.31 -11.41 2.29
C GLN A 186 -17.31 -9.94 1.84
N ALA A 187 -16.14 -9.40 1.48
CA ALA A 187 -16.05 -8.05 0.94
C ALA A 187 -16.86 -7.89 -0.37
N PHE A 188 -16.81 -8.85 -1.29
CA PHE A 188 -17.61 -8.82 -2.51
C PHE A 188 -19.11 -8.91 -2.25
N LEU A 189 -19.54 -9.73 -1.29
CA LEU A 189 -20.95 -9.79 -0.88
C LEU A 189 -21.44 -8.43 -0.39
N THR A 190 -20.69 -7.79 0.52
CA THR A 190 -21.03 -6.45 1.01
C THR A 190 -21.04 -5.40 -0.11
N LEU A 191 -20.06 -5.45 -1.02
CA LEU A 191 -20.02 -4.55 -2.17
C LEU A 191 -21.26 -4.72 -3.08
N ALA A 192 -21.68 -5.96 -3.34
CA ALA A 192 -22.86 -6.25 -4.14
C ALA A 192 -24.15 -5.69 -3.51
N ASP A 193 -24.30 -5.84 -2.20
CA ASP A 193 -25.46 -5.34 -1.45
C ASP A 193 -25.52 -3.80 -1.51
N VAL A 194 -24.40 -3.13 -1.28
CA VAL A 194 -24.32 -1.66 -1.29
C VAL A 194 -24.52 -1.10 -2.70
N LEU A 195 -23.94 -1.72 -3.74
CA LEU A 195 -24.19 -1.31 -5.12
C LEU A 195 -25.68 -1.41 -5.47
N THR A 196 -26.34 -2.49 -5.07
CA THR A 196 -27.78 -2.68 -5.29
C THR A 196 -28.59 -1.59 -4.59
N ALA A 197 -28.25 -1.25 -3.33
CA ALA A 197 -28.91 -0.19 -2.59
C ALA A 197 -28.70 1.19 -3.23
N LEU A 198 -27.49 1.50 -3.70
CA LEU A 198 -27.17 2.75 -4.40
C LEU A 198 -27.94 2.88 -5.72
N HIS A 199 -28.07 1.80 -6.49
CA HIS A 199 -28.88 1.79 -7.71
C HIS A 199 -30.34 2.15 -7.42
N GLY A 200 -30.90 1.66 -6.30
CA GLY A 200 -32.23 2.04 -5.82
C GLY A 200 -32.37 3.54 -5.51
N GLN A 201 -31.27 4.23 -5.20
CA GLN A 201 -31.20 5.68 -4.98
C GLN A 201 -30.85 6.47 -6.25
N GLY A 202 -30.79 5.82 -7.41
CA GLY A 202 -30.38 6.42 -8.68
C GLY A 202 -28.89 6.77 -8.76
N ILE A 203 -28.07 6.23 -7.86
CA ILE A 203 -26.62 6.39 -7.89
C ILE A 203 -26.03 5.14 -8.53
N VAL A 204 -25.31 5.31 -9.64
CA VAL A 204 -24.66 4.21 -10.37
C VAL A 204 -23.14 4.43 -10.36
N PRO A 205 -22.45 3.91 -9.33
CA PRO A 205 -21.00 4.05 -9.24
C PRO A 205 -20.29 3.49 -10.47
N GLY A 206 -19.11 4.03 -10.77
CA GLY A 206 -18.29 3.60 -11.90
C GLY A 206 -17.11 2.74 -11.56
N GLN A 207 -16.79 2.65 -10.27
CA GLN A 207 -15.54 2.10 -9.83
C GLN A 207 -15.75 1.29 -8.56
N VAL A 208 -15.04 0.17 -8.46
CA VAL A 208 -14.87 -0.59 -7.23
C VAL A 208 -13.38 -0.72 -6.97
N ASN A 209 -12.95 -0.22 -5.82
CA ASN A 209 -11.57 -0.29 -5.39
C ASN A 209 -11.42 -1.40 -4.32
N LEU A 210 -10.77 -2.48 -4.71
CA LEU A 210 -10.57 -3.67 -3.89
C LEU A 210 -9.50 -3.47 -2.80
N GLY A 211 -8.81 -2.33 -2.81
CA GLY A 211 -7.80 -1.96 -1.84
C GLY A 211 -6.62 -2.94 -1.80
N GLY A 212 -5.96 -2.98 -0.64
CA GLY A 212 -4.83 -3.86 -0.40
C GLY A 212 -5.21 -5.16 0.33
N GLY A 213 -4.19 -5.97 0.60
CA GLY A 213 -4.30 -7.18 1.41
C GLY A 213 -3.69 -8.42 0.77
N LEU A 214 -3.38 -8.35 -0.53
CA LEU A 214 -2.59 -9.39 -1.19
C LEU A 214 -1.29 -9.65 -0.40
N PRO A 215 -0.99 -10.91 -0.08
CA PRO A 215 0.08 -11.27 0.84
C PRO A 215 1.45 -11.36 0.15
N ALA A 216 2.50 -11.26 0.96
CA ALA A 216 3.83 -11.76 0.63
C ALA A 216 3.95 -13.25 0.99
N LEU A 217 4.93 -13.94 0.41
CA LEU A 217 5.10 -15.39 0.53
C LEU A 217 6.35 -15.83 1.29
N GLY A 218 7.27 -14.90 1.59
CA GLY A 218 8.56 -15.23 2.20
C GLY A 218 8.61 -15.13 3.73
N TYR A 219 7.53 -14.73 4.39
CA TYR A 219 7.51 -14.62 5.86
C TYR A 219 7.30 -15.97 6.57
N PHE A 220 7.73 -16.00 7.82
CA PHE A 220 7.41 -17.02 8.79
C PHE A 220 6.53 -16.45 9.90
N ASP A 221 5.78 -17.31 10.59
CA ASP A 221 5.03 -16.93 11.77
C ASP A 221 5.92 -16.86 13.02
N ARG A 222 5.31 -16.53 14.16
CA ARG A 222 5.97 -16.47 15.47
C ARG A 222 6.53 -17.81 15.93
N ARG A 223 6.02 -18.93 15.40
CA ARG A 223 6.46 -20.31 15.65
C ARG A 223 7.57 -20.74 14.70
N GLY A 224 7.96 -19.91 13.74
CA GLY A 224 8.98 -20.24 12.74
C GLY A 224 8.46 -21.16 11.62
N GLU A 225 7.14 -21.28 11.46
CA GLU A 225 6.51 -21.99 10.36
C GLU A 225 6.30 -21.03 9.20
N ARG A 226 6.50 -21.52 7.96
CA ARG A 226 6.35 -20.66 6.78
C ARG A 226 4.89 -20.25 6.64
N LEU A 227 4.64 -18.97 6.43
CA LEU A 227 3.31 -18.50 6.08
C LEU A 227 2.96 -18.96 4.67
N ASP A 228 1.84 -19.66 4.54
CA ASP A 228 1.34 -20.22 3.28
C ASP A 228 -0.05 -19.66 2.97
N PRO A 229 -0.15 -18.39 2.51
CA PRO A 229 -1.43 -17.81 2.16
C PRO A 229 -2.00 -18.47 0.89
N PRO A 230 -3.31 -18.71 0.80
CA PRO A 230 -3.92 -19.43 -0.31
C PRO A 230 -4.12 -18.52 -1.54
N LEU A 231 -3.03 -18.08 -2.15
CA LEU A 231 -3.01 -17.04 -3.19
C LEU A 231 -3.87 -17.41 -4.41
N ASP A 232 -3.80 -18.65 -4.89
CA ASP A 232 -4.62 -19.13 -6.02
C ASP A 232 -6.13 -19.02 -5.72
N LYS A 233 -6.53 -19.32 -4.48
CA LYS A 233 -7.92 -19.21 -4.04
C LYS A 233 -8.33 -17.73 -3.91
N ILE A 234 -7.42 -16.87 -3.45
CA ILE A 234 -7.65 -15.43 -3.37
C ILE A 234 -7.88 -14.86 -4.78
N PHE A 235 -7.03 -15.18 -5.76
CA PHE A 235 -7.21 -14.70 -7.14
C PHE A 235 -8.47 -15.26 -7.80
N THR A 236 -8.83 -16.51 -7.50
CA THR A 236 -10.11 -17.09 -7.95
C THR A 236 -11.29 -16.28 -7.42
N VAL A 237 -11.34 -16.00 -6.12
CA VAL A 237 -12.40 -15.20 -5.50
C VAL A 237 -12.43 -13.77 -6.05
N LEU A 238 -11.26 -13.17 -6.31
CA LEU A 238 -11.17 -11.83 -6.91
C LEU A 238 -11.79 -11.80 -8.31
N ARG A 239 -11.45 -12.76 -9.18
CA ARG A 239 -12.02 -12.86 -10.53
C ARG A 239 -13.53 -13.07 -10.50
N GLU A 240 -14.00 -14.08 -9.76
CA GLU A 240 -15.43 -14.38 -9.63
C GLU A 240 -16.21 -13.20 -9.05
N GLY A 241 -15.65 -12.53 -8.04
CA GLY A 241 -16.24 -11.34 -7.43
C GLY A 241 -16.35 -10.17 -8.40
N MET A 242 -15.29 -9.88 -9.16
CA MET A 242 -15.28 -8.82 -10.18
C MET A 242 -16.30 -9.09 -11.29
N GLU A 243 -16.37 -10.33 -11.79
CA GLU A 243 -17.37 -10.75 -12.77
C GLU A 243 -18.78 -10.54 -12.22
N ARG A 244 -19.04 -10.99 -11.00
CA ARG A 244 -20.34 -10.84 -10.35
C ARG A 244 -20.76 -9.38 -10.18
N LEU A 245 -19.86 -8.50 -9.74
CA LEU A 245 -20.17 -7.07 -9.61
C LEU A 245 -20.40 -6.42 -10.98
N THR A 246 -19.69 -6.87 -12.02
CA THR A 246 -19.89 -6.40 -13.39
C THR A 246 -21.28 -6.75 -13.91
N GLU A 247 -21.75 -7.98 -13.68
CA GLU A 247 -23.11 -8.41 -14.04
C GLU A 247 -24.21 -7.62 -13.33
N LEU A 248 -23.96 -7.19 -12.09
CA LEU A 248 -24.90 -6.43 -11.28
C LEU A 248 -24.99 -4.95 -11.68
N SER A 249 -23.94 -4.41 -12.30
CA SER A 249 -23.88 -2.99 -12.64
C SER A 249 -24.55 -2.70 -13.99
N PRO A 250 -25.45 -1.70 -14.07
CA PRO A 250 -26.08 -1.30 -15.33
C PRO A 250 -25.11 -0.54 -16.26
N ARG A 251 -23.88 -0.25 -15.82
CA ARG A 251 -22.82 0.37 -16.62
C ARG A 251 -21.48 -0.33 -16.40
N PRO A 252 -20.49 -0.15 -17.30
CA PRO A 252 -19.15 -0.68 -17.09
C PRO A 252 -18.57 -0.21 -15.74
N LEU A 253 -18.05 -1.17 -14.97
CA LEU A 253 -17.31 -0.93 -13.73
C LEU A 253 -15.81 -1.03 -13.99
N GLU A 254 -15.09 -0.03 -13.51
CA GLU A 254 -13.64 -0.03 -13.42
C GLU A 254 -13.23 -0.66 -12.08
N PHE A 255 -12.32 -1.63 -12.12
CA PHE A 255 -11.76 -2.21 -10.90
C PHE A 255 -10.39 -1.64 -10.63
N VAL A 256 -10.18 -1.26 -9.37
CA VAL A 256 -8.89 -0.80 -8.85
C VAL A 256 -8.43 -1.78 -7.77
N ILE A 257 -7.13 -2.03 -7.69
CA ILE A 257 -6.51 -2.72 -6.55
C ILE A 257 -5.30 -1.93 -6.05
N GLU A 258 -5.09 -1.93 -4.73
CA GLU A 258 -4.05 -1.16 -4.05
C GLU A 258 -2.96 -2.05 -3.41
N PRO A 259 -2.25 -2.88 -4.20
CA PRO A 259 -1.21 -3.72 -3.63
C PRO A 259 -0.04 -2.85 -3.16
N GLY A 260 0.44 -3.13 -1.96
CA GLY A 260 1.71 -2.64 -1.45
C GLY A 260 2.66 -3.80 -1.26
N ARG A 261 2.48 -4.50 -0.14
CA ARG A 261 3.27 -5.65 0.31
C ARG A 261 3.52 -6.70 -0.77
N HIS A 262 2.46 -7.14 -1.46
CA HIS A 262 2.53 -8.17 -2.49
C HIS A 262 3.54 -7.89 -3.61
N LEU A 263 3.69 -6.62 -4.02
CA LEU A 263 4.57 -6.27 -5.14
C LEU A 263 6.04 -6.18 -4.72
N VAL A 264 6.33 -5.84 -3.46
CA VAL A 264 7.68 -5.39 -3.07
C VAL A 264 8.32 -6.21 -1.97
N ALA A 265 7.55 -6.88 -1.10
CA ALA A 265 8.09 -7.53 0.10
C ALA A 265 9.20 -8.53 -0.23
N ASP A 266 8.91 -9.52 -1.09
CA ASP A 266 9.83 -10.60 -1.44
C ASP A 266 10.93 -10.18 -2.44
N HIS A 267 10.85 -8.95 -2.93
CA HIS A 267 11.82 -8.31 -3.84
C HIS A 267 12.65 -7.23 -3.16
N GLY A 268 12.63 -7.16 -1.83
CA GLY A 268 13.55 -6.35 -1.05
C GLY A 268 14.17 -7.13 0.10
N ALA A 269 15.39 -6.78 0.44
CA ALA A 269 16.14 -7.36 1.54
C ALA A 269 16.95 -6.29 2.25
N ILE A 270 17.20 -6.50 3.54
CA ILE A 270 18.18 -5.73 4.30
C ILE A 270 19.49 -6.49 4.29
N ARG A 271 20.57 -5.84 3.86
CA ARG A 271 21.92 -6.24 4.18
C ARG A 271 22.27 -5.60 5.52
N ALA A 272 22.60 -6.41 6.50
CA ALA A 272 23.05 -6.00 7.82
C ALA A 272 24.30 -6.80 8.21
N HIS A 273 24.82 -6.56 9.42
CA HIS A 273 25.89 -7.36 9.99
C HIS A 273 25.57 -7.78 11.42
N VAL A 274 26.26 -8.84 11.85
CA VAL A 274 26.21 -9.32 13.23
C VAL A 274 26.99 -8.34 14.11
N ALA A 275 26.31 -7.71 15.06
CA ALA A 275 26.97 -6.95 16.10
C ALA A 275 27.65 -7.92 17.07
N ARG A 276 26.92 -8.87 17.66
CA ARG A 276 27.46 -9.90 18.57
C ARG A 276 26.56 -11.14 18.59
N LEU A 277 27.17 -12.32 18.68
CA LEU A 277 26.52 -13.53 19.22
C LEU A 277 27.02 -13.72 20.66
N THR A 278 26.12 -13.83 21.62
CA THR A 278 26.46 -13.95 23.04
C THR A 278 25.75 -15.14 23.68
N SER A 279 26.32 -15.65 24.77
CA SER A 279 25.71 -16.64 25.64
C SER A 279 25.81 -16.12 27.08
N ARG A 280 24.69 -16.05 27.79
CA ARG A 280 24.63 -15.59 29.18
C ARG A 280 23.52 -16.30 29.94
N SER A 281 23.67 -16.42 31.26
CA SER A 281 22.58 -16.88 32.12
C SER A 281 21.61 -15.73 32.39
N GLY A 282 20.31 -16.02 32.26
CA GLY A 282 19.23 -15.12 32.64
C GLY A 282 19.06 -15.02 34.16
N PRO A 283 18.17 -14.14 34.64
CA PRO A 283 17.84 -14.02 36.07
C PRO A 283 17.30 -15.31 36.70
N ASP A 284 16.74 -16.20 35.88
CA ASP A 284 16.27 -17.54 36.24
C ASP A 284 17.38 -18.60 36.26
N GLY A 285 18.62 -18.23 35.91
CA GLY A 285 19.78 -19.13 35.84
C GLY A 285 19.90 -19.88 34.51
N GLU A 286 18.89 -19.81 33.64
CA GLU A 286 18.87 -20.50 32.35
C GLU A 286 19.83 -19.84 31.37
N ARG A 287 20.61 -20.65 30.65
CA ARG A 287 21.56 -20.14 29.66
C ARG A 287 20.84 -19.84 28.35
N GLU A 288 20.92 -18.59 27.91
CA GLU A 288 20.29 -18.11 26.69
C GLU A 288 21.33 -17.53 25.72
N HIS A 289 21.08 -17.72 24.43
CA HIS A 289 21.90 -17.13 23.38
C HIS A 289 21.17 -15.94 22.74
N TRP A 290 21.91 -14.87 22.50
CA TRP A 290 21.41 -13.64 21.88
C TRP A 290 22.23 -13.31 20.65
N LEU A 291 21.55 -13.11 19.53
CA LEU A 291 22.14 -12.59 18.29
C LEU A 291 21.71 -11.14 18.13
N TYR A 292 22.66 -10.23 18.33
CA TYR A 292 22.50 -8.81 18.09
C TYR A 292 22.90 -8.48 16.66
N LEU A 293 22.01 -7.84 15.93
CA LEU A 293 22.21 -7.37 14.56
C LEU A 293 22.35 -5.85 14.54
N SER A 294 22.92 -5.33 13.46
CA SER A 294 23.00 -3.89 13.20
C SER A 294 21.68 -3.26 12.73
N CYS A 295 20.66 -4.08 12.46
CA CYS A 295 19.29 -3.64 12.19
C CYS A 295 18.31 -4.32 13.14
N GLY A 296 17.17 -3.66 13.37
CA GLY A 296 16.18 -4.09 14.35
C GLY A 296 14.81 -3.51 14.07
N LYS A 297 13.93 -3.57 15.07
CA LYS A 297 12.55 -3.07 15.02
C LYS A 297 12.49 -1.64 14.51
N PHE A 298 13.37 -0.78 15.00
CA PHE A 298 13.39 0.65 14.68
C PHE A 298 14.20 1.01 13.42
N ASN A 299 14.86 0.01 12.81
CA ASN A 299 15.75 0.17 11.65
C ASN A 299 15.38 -0.84 10.55
N GLY A 300 14.08 -0.95 10.24
CA GLY A 300 13.57 -1.70 9.09
C GLY A 300 12.81 -2.99 9.42
N LEU A 301 12.78 -3.43 10.67
CA LEU A 301 12.09 -4.67 11.09
C LEU A 301 10.90 -4.41 12.03
N TYR A 302 10.23 -3.27 11.91
CA TYR A 302 9.16 -2.87 12.84
C TYR A 302 8.07 -3.93 13.01
N GLU A 303 7.78 -4.69 11.94
CA GLU A 303 6.76 -5.72 11.89
C GLU A 303 7.17 -7.07 12.51
N MET A 304 8.36 -7.13 13.14
CA MET A 304 8.90 -8.35 13.74
C MET A 304 8.05 -8.95 14.88
N ASP A 305 7.11 -8.19 15.43
CA ASP A 305 6.13 -8.68 16.41
C ASP A 305 5.13 -9.67 15.79
N GLU A 306 4.82 -9.51 14.49
CA GLU A 306 3.81 -10.30 13.79
C GLU A 306 4.43 -11.35 12.88
N VAL A 307 5.57 -11.02 12.25
CA VAL A 307 6.25 -11.89 11.29
C VAL A 307 7.70 -12.13 11.69
N ARG A 308 8.21 -13.29 11.29
CA ARG A 308 9.63 -13.59 11.31
C ARG A 308 10.20 -13.51 9.91
N TYR A 309 11.28 -12.76 9.79
CA TYR A 309 12.04 -12.63 8.54
C TYR A 309 13.04 -13.78 8.37
N PRO A 310 13.21 -14.32 7.14
CA PRO A 310 14.28 -15.27 6.85
C PRO A 310 15.65 -14.59 6.97
N LEU A 311 16.59 -15.24 7.66
CA LEU A 311 17.98 -14.80 7.79
C LEU A 311 18.90 -15.69 6.96
N VAL A 312 19.79 -15.08 6.18
CA VAL A 312 20.84 -15.77 5.42
C VAL A 312 22.21 -15.24 5.85
N PHE A 313 23.11 -16.15 6.21
CA PHE A 313 24.49 -15.85 6.56
C PHE A 313 25.39 -16.37 5.43
N PRO A 314 25.81 -15.53 4.46
CA PRO A 314 26.48 -16.01 3.25
C PRO A 314 27.84 -16.66 3.51
N GLY A 315 28.52 -16.32 4.61
CA GLY A 315 29.75 -17.00 5.07
C GLY A 315 29.50 -18.39 5.67
N HIS A 316 28.24 -18.75 5.91
CA HIS A 316 27.80 -19.99 6.57
C HIS A 316 26.68 -20.65 5.74
N PRO A 317 26.96 -21.09 4.50
CA PRO A 317 25.93 -21.47 3.52
C PRO A 317 25.23 -22.80 3.80
N ASP A 318 25.77 -23.64 4.70
CA ASP A 318 25.24 -24.94 5.04
C ASP A 318 24.80 -25.01 6.52
N PRO A 319 23.50 -24.81 6.81
CA PRO A 319 22.95 -24.92 8.17
C PRO A 319 23.05 -26.31 8.77
N ALA A 320 23.23 -27.36 7.97
CA ALA A 320 23.38 -28.74 8.42
C ALA A 320 24.84 -29.10 8.74
N ALA A 321 25.80 -28.45 8.06
CA ALA A 321 27.23 -28.62 8.36
C ALA A 321 27.72 -27.72 9.51
N SER A 322 27.09 -26.57 9.74
CA SER A 322 27.37 -25.72 10.90
C SER A 322 26.51 -26.13 12.10
N GLU A 323 27.10 -26.34 13.28
CA GLU A 323 26.34 -26.50 14.51
C GLU A 323 25.42 -25.29 14.70
N SER A 324 24.10 -25.50 14.74
CA SER A 324 23.12 -24.41 14.86
C SER A 324 22.71 -24.18 16.30
N VAL A 325 22.69 -22.92 16.72
CA VAL A 325 22.32 -22.50 18.07
C VAL A 325 20.97 -21.77 18.05
N PRO A 326 20.06 -22.05 18.99
CA PRO A 326 18.81 -21.29 19.15
C PRO A 326 19.09 -19.96 19.84
N VAL A 327 18.67 -18.84 19.23
CA VAL A 327 18.91 -17.48 19.71
C VAL A 327 17.63 -16.66 19.81
N VAL A 328 17.63 -15.67 20.70
CA VAL A 328 16.81 -14.47 20.57
C VAL A 328 17.53 -13.51 19.63
N VAL A 329 16.84 -13.03 18.59
CA VAL A 329 17.40 -12.01 17.68
C VAL A 329 16.95 -10.64 18.14
N ALA A 330 17.90 -9.72 18.26
CA ALA A 330 17.68 -8.35 18.69
C ALA A 330 18.41 -7.36 17.80
N GLY A 331 17.88 -6.14 17.72
CA GLY A 331 18.50 -5.03 17.04
C GLY A 331 19.54 -4.29 17.88
N PRO A 332 20.01 -3.14 17.39
CA PRO A 332 21.12 -2.40 17.99
C PRO A 332 20.70 -1.41 19.09
N THR A 333 19.42 -1.12 19.25
CA THR A 333 18.96 -0.07 20.18
C THR A 333 19.03 -0.54 21.64
N CYS A 334 18.93 0.41 22.58
CA CYS A 334 18.88 0.06 24.01
C CYS A 334 17.46 -0.26 24.50
N ASP A 335 16.47 -0.25 23.59
CA ASP A 335 15.08 -0.50 23.93
C ASP A 335 14.81 -2.00 23.95
N SER A 336 14.14 -2.48 25.00
CA SER A 336 13.81 -3.91 25.13
C SER A 336 12.85 -4.40 24.05
N ASP A 337 12.09 -3.51 23.43
CA ASP A 337 11.19 -3.85 22.33
C ASP A 337 11.94 -4.16 21.03
N ASP A 338 13.24 -3.87 20.95
CA ASP A 338 14.09 -4.15 19.79
C ASP A 338 14.60 -5.60 19.77
N ALA A 339 13.71 -6.55 20.01
CA ALA A 339 13.98 -7.98 20.01
C ALA A 339 12.73 -8.77 19.65
N TYR A 340 12.91 -9.98 19.12
CA TYR A 340 11.76 -10.89 19.04
C TYR A 340 11.28 -11.21 20.46
N ALA A 341 9.96 -11.15 20.66
CA ALA A 341 9.35 -11.44 21.94
C ALA A 341 9.71 -12.85 22.43
N HIS A 342 9.80 -13.03 23.75
CA HIS A 342 10.22 -14.30 24.35
C HIS A 342 9.27 -15.47 24.02
N GLU A 343 7.98 -15.18 23.74
CA GLU A 343 7.02 -16.19 23.28
C GLU A 343 7.26 -16.67 21.84
N HIS A 344 8.09 -15.97 21.05
CA HIS A 344 8.48 -16.43 19.73
C HIS A 344 9.42 -17.63 19.85
N ARG A 345 9.29 -18.59 18.93
CA ARG A 345 10.27 -19.71 18.87
C ARG A 345 11.66 -19.13 18.65
N ARG A 346 12.67 -19.54 19.41
CA ARG A 346 14.06 -19.13 19.14
C ARG A 346 14.45 -19.36 17.69
N VAL A 347 15.16 -18.40 17.09
CA VAL A 347 15.67 -18.51 15.72
C VAL A 347 16.91 -19.41 15.75
N ARG A 348 17.03 -20.36 14.81
CA ARG A 348 18.26 -21.15 14.69
C ARG A 348 19.23 -20.45 13.74
N VAL A 349 20.45 -20.23 14.20
CA VAL A 349 21.53 -19.58 13.43
C VAL A 349 22.82 -20.39 13.54
N PRO A 350 23.77 -20.26 12.60
CA PRO A 350 25.07 -20.94 12.72
C PRO A 350 25.80 -20.49 14.00
N GLY A 351 26.33 -21.43 14.78
CA GLY A 351 27.01 -21.15 16.05
C GLY A 351 28.37 -20.46 15.88
N ALA A 352 28.94 -20.50 14.67
CA ALA A 352 30.21 -19.90 14.32
C ALA A 352 30.10 -18.44 13.81
N VAL A 353 28.89 -17.85 13.78
CA VAL A 353 28.76 -16.44 13.37
C VAL A 353 29.53 -15.51 14.30
N ALA A 354 30.30 -14.61 13.71
CA ALA A 354 31.17 -13.67 14.42
C ALA A 354 30.72 -12.22 14.21
N SER A 355 31.25 -11.30 15.03
CA SER A 355 31.02 -9.88 14.82
C SER A 355 31.54 -9.43 13.45
N GLY A 356 30.73 -8.65 12.74
CA GLY A 356 31.02 -8.18 11.40
C GLY A 356 30.60 -9.15 10.30
N ASP A 357 30.20 -10.39 10.62
CA ASP A 357 29.66 -11.30 9.61
C ASP A 357 28.40 -10.69 8.98
N PRO A 358 28.28 -10.70 7.64
CA PRO A 358 27.08 -10.24 6.97
C PRO A 358 25.88 -11.13 7.30
N VAL A 359 24.71 -10.50 7.43
CA VAL A 359 23.42 -11.17 7.48
C VAL A 359 22.48 -10.50 6.47
N TRP A 360 21.77 -11.31 5.70
CA TRP A 360 20.73 -10.83 4.79
C TRP A 360 19.37 -11.17 5.39
N VAL A 361 18.58 -10.13 5.65
CA VAL A 361 17.20 -10.25 6.12
C VAL A 361 16.28 -10.17 4.90
N LEU A 362 15.69 -11.29 4.53
CA LEU A 362 14.88 -11.41 3.31
C LEU A 362 13.44 -10.95 3.55
N SER A 363 12.69 -10.74 2.47
CA SER A 363 11.28 -10.30 2.50
C SER A 363 11.07 -8.95 3.21
N ALA A 364 12.08 -8.10 3.19
CA ALA A 364 12.11 -6.81 3.87
C ALA A 364 11.84 -5.63 2.90
N GLY A 365 11.28 -5.88 1.72
CA GLY A 365 11.00 -4.80 0.77
C GLY A 365 9.77 -3.96 1.12
N ALA A 366 8.84 -4.51 1.90
CA ALA A 366 7.63 -3.81 2.33
C ALA A 366 7.78 -3.30 3.78
N TYR A 367 7.41 -2.04 3.98
CA TYR A 367 7.34 -1.32 5.24
C TYR A 367 8.66 -1.14 6.02
N ALA A 368 9.78 -1.71 5.55
CA ALA A 368 11.08 -1.48 6.17
C ALA A 368 11.48 0.00 6.10
N ALA A 369 11.54 0.59 4.91
CA ALA A 369 11.83 2.01 4.75
C ALA A 369 10.78 2.91 5.42
N SER A 370 9.51 2.52 5.38
CA SER A 370 8.38 3.35 5.85
C SER A 370 8.30 3.50 7.36
N TYR A 371 8.62 2.44 8.11
CA TYR A 371 8.55 2.45 9.58
C TYR A 371 9.89 2.77 10.25
N THR A 372 10.96 2.91 9.48
CA THR A 372 12.28 3.22 10.04
C THR A 372 12.27 4.58 10.73
N THR A 373 12.88 4.63 11.93
CA THR A 373 13.03 5.88 12.67
C THR A 373 14.19 6.70 12.09
N GLU A 374 14.09 8.03 12.18
CA GLU A 374 15.14 8.94 11.68
C GLU A 374 16.42 8.93 12.54
N GLY A 375 16.36 8.47 13.79
CA GLY A 375 17.50 8.59 14.71
C GLY A 375 17.24 8.10 16.12
N PHE A 376 16.33 7.13 16.32
CA PHE A 376 16.11 6.57 17.65
C PHE A 376 17.42 5.94 18.16
N ASN A 377 17.81 6.26 19.40
CA ASN A 377 19.13 5.92 19.96
C ASN A 377 20.36 6.41 19.18
N GLY A 378 20.18 7.33 18.22
CA GLY A 378 21.25 7.79 17.34
C GLY A 378 21.51 6.87 16.14
N PHE A 379 20.73 5.81 15.95
CA PHE A 379 20.79 4.96 14.77
C PHE A 379 19.95 5.56 13.65
N GLY A 380 20.61 6.00 12.58
CA GLY A 380 19.94 6.54 11.40
C GLY A 380 19.22 5.47 10.57
N PRO A 381 18.42 5.89 9.58
CA PRO A 381 17.83 4.98 8.63
C PRO A 381 18.88 4.21 7.83
N LEU A 382 18.58 2.96 7.49
CA LEU A 382 19.40 2.21 6.54
C LEU A 382 19.38 2.92 5.18
N PRO A 383 20.54 3.19 4.57
CA PRO A 383 20.57 3.78 3.25
C PRO A 383 19.88 2.83 2.25
N GLY A 384 18.93 3.39 1.50
CA GLY A 384 18.32 2.70 0.38
C GLY A 384 19.22 2.80 -0.84
N SER A 385 20.32 2.04 -0.88
CA SER A 385 21.02 1.85 -2.14
C SER A 385 20.16 0.92 -3.00
N ALA A 386 19.34 1.49 -3.88
CA ALA A 386 18.80 0.77 -5.01
C ALA A 386 19.99 0.34 -5.90
N SER A 387 20.65 -0.75 -5.53
CA SER A 387 21.34 -1.58 -6.51
C SER A 387 20.24 -2.18 -7.37
N ALA A 388 19.73 -1.39 -8.32
CA ALA A 388 18.81 -1.82 -9.34
C ALA A 388 19.53 -2.88 -10.17
N VAL A 389 19.40 -4.15 -9.76
CA VAL A 389 19.99 -5.24 -10.52
C VAL A 389 19.03 -5.60 -11.62
N THR A 390 19.31 -5.11 -12.83
CA THR A 390 18.69 -5.66 -14.02
C THR A 390 19.37 -6.98 -14.35
N ALA A 391 18.60 -8.03 -14.63
CA ALA A 391 19.17 -9.25 -15.20
C ALA A 391 19.91 -8.89 -16.51
N PRO A 392 21.12 -9.43 -16.77
CA PRO A 392 21.75 -9.25 -18.07
C PRO A 392 20.79 -9.79 -19.12
N THR A 393 20.36 -8.94 -20.05
CA THR A 393 19.59 -9.35 -21.21
C THR A 393 20.42 -10.40 -21.94
N CYS A 394 19.93 -11.64 -21.99
CA CYS A 394 20.51 -12.64 -22.85
C CYS A 394 20.32 -12.15 -24.28
N GLY A 395 21.40 -11.63 -24.87
CA GLY A 395 21.41 -11.08 -26.21
C GLY A 395 21.09 -12.17 -27.22
N TYR A 396 19.81 -12.30 -27.56
CA TYR A 396 19.43 -13.01 -28.78
C TYR A 396 19.58 -12.03 -29.94
N ALA A 397 20.68 -12.19 -30.68
CA ALA A 397 20.93 -11.49 -31.91
C ALA A 397 19.73 -11.65 -32.85
N GLY A 398 19.16 -10.52 -33.27
CA GLY A 398 18.11 -10.49 -34.27
C GLY A 398 18.61 -11.11 -35.58
N SER A 399 17.81 -12.00 -36.15
CA SER A 399 17.83 -12.30 -37.57
C SER A 399 16.41 -12.19 -38.11
N PRO A 400 16.17 -11.41 -39.20
CA PRO A 400 14.83 -11.09 -39.66
C PRO A 400 14.29 -12.22 -40.53
N ARG A 401 13.13 -12.79 -40.18
CA ARG A 401 12.36 -13.65 -41.11
C ARG A 401 10.86 -13.43 -41.01
N THR A 402 10.38 -12.67 -42.00
CA THR A 402 9.29 -13.01 -42.94
C THR A 402 8.01 -13.64 -42.40
N THR A 403 6.92 -12.93 -42.69
CA THR A 403 5.51 -13.33 -42.67
C THR A 403 5.25 -14.77 -43.13
N GLY A 404 4.66 -15.57 -42.25
CA GLY A 404 4.10 -16.88 -42.57
C GLY A 404 2.87 -17.15 -41.70
N ARG A 405 1.69 -17.15 -42.32
CA ARG A 405 0.41 -17.58 -41.71
C ARG A 405 0.52 -19.01 -41.16
N VAL A 406 0.09 -19.23 -39.92
CA VAL A 406 -0.35 -20.54 -39.45
C VAL A 406 -1.64 -20.37 -38.64
N SER A 407 -2.67 -21.08 -39.07
CA SER A 407 -4.03 -21.10 -38.51
C SER A 407 -4.13 -21.89 -37.20
N PRO A 408 -5.10 -21.60 -36.31
CA PRO A 408 -5.30 -22.36 -35.07
C PRO A 408 -6.12 -23.65 -35.29
N PRO A 409 -5.92 -24.71 -34.47
CA PRO A 409 -6.69 -25.94 -34.57
C PRO A 409 -8.01 -25.88 -33.78
N TRP A 410 -9.07 -26.31 -34.47
CA TRP A 410 -10.28 -26.97 -33.96
C TRP A 410 -11.35 -26.18 -33.16
N ARG A 411 -12.54 -26.10 -33.78
CA ARG A 411 -13.87 -25.86 -33.21
C ARG A 411 -14.69 -27.16 -33.26
N PRO A 412 -15.62 -27.44 -32.33
CA PRO A 412 -16.65 -28.45 -32.53
C PRO A 412 -17.83 -27.88 -33.33
N ARG A 413 -18.42 -28.74 -34.17
CA ARG A 413 -19.60 -28.50 -35.01
C ARG A 413 -20.89 -28.45 -34.19
N CYS A 414 -21.76 -27.48 -34.46
CA CYS A 414 -23.20 -27.60 -34.24
C CYS A 414 -23.95 -27.21 -35.51
N THR A 415 -24.86 -28.09 -35.91
CA THR A 415 -25.66 -28.05 -37.14
C THR A 415 -27.01 -27.37 -36.94
N ARG A 416 -27.48 -26.71 -38.01
CA ARG A 416 -28.87 -26.43 -38.43
C ARG A 416 -29.65 -25.27 -37.77
N ARG A 417 -29.87 -24.24 -38.61
CA ARG A 417 -31.02 -23.31 -38.64
C ARG A 417 -32.36 -24.06 -38.81
N PRO A 418 -33.51 -23.47 -38.42
CA PRO A 418 -34.26 -22.60 -39.34
C PRO A 418 -35.05 -21.42 -38.75
N ARG A 419 -35.23 -20.42 -39.63
CA ARG A 419 -36.39 -19.53 -39.84
C ARG A 419 -36.73 -18.40 -38.84
N CYS A 420 -36.79 -17.22 -39.46
CA CYS A 420 -37.38 -15.97 -39.03
C CYS A 420 -38.85 -15.89 -39.50
N PRO A 421 -39.72 -15.12 -38.81
CA PRO A 421 -40.68 -14.31 -39.57
C PRO A 421 -40.94 -12.88 -39.00
N ARG A 422 -41.20 -11.97 -39.96
CA ARG A 422 -42.08 -10.75 -39.92
C ARG A 422 -41.55 -9.51 -39.17
N ALA A 423 -41.36 -8.37 -39.86
CA ALA A 423 -42.33 -7.29 -40.19
C ALA A 423 -42.65 -6.41 -38.95
N SER A 424 -42.68 -5.06 -38.91
CA SER A 424 -42.82 -4.00 -39.92
C SER A 424 -42.76 -2.59 -39.26
N ARG A 425 -42.41 -1.54 -40.04
CA ARG A 425 -42.81 -0.09 -39.94
C ARG A 425 -42.31 0.71 -38.70
N ARG A 426 -42.10 2.04 -38.67
CA ARG A 426 -41.98 3.19 -39.62
C ARG A 426 -41.40 4.40 -38.83
N CYS A 427 -40.95 5.41 -39.57
CA CYS A 427 -40.27 6.68 -39.23
C CYS A 427 -40.92 7.64 -38.18
N GLY A 428 -40.11 8.55 -37.59
CA GLY A 428 -40.47 9.68 -36.68
C GLY A 428 -41.02 10.94 -37.39
N PRO A 429 -40.67 12.21 -37.06
CA PRO A 429 -40.12 12.86 -35.85
C PRO A 429 -40.82 14.24 -35.48
N GLY A 430 -40.29 15.00 -34.51
CA GLY A 430 -40.56 16.44 -34.28
C GLY A 430 -40.93 16.75 -32.80
N GLY A 431 -40.52 17.82 -32.13
CA GLY A 431 -39.79 19.05 -32.46
C GLY A 431 -40.16 20.12 -31.41
N GLY A 432 -39.26 21.04 -31.06
CA GLY A 432 -39.62 22.37 -30.52
C GLY A 432 -39.33 22.68 -29.04
N SER A 433 -38.24 23.41 -28.80
CA SER A 433 -38.06 24.37 -27.68
C SER A 433 -38.86 25.67 -27.96
N PRO A 434 -39.04 26.63 -27.01
CA PRO A 434 -37.96 27.60 -26.73
C PRO A 434 -37.90 28.32 -25.35
N ARG A 435 -36.65 28.63 -24.94
CA ARG A 435 -36.05 29.87 -24.37
C ARG A 435 -36.81 30.80 -23.39
N ARG A 436 -36.06 31.22 -22.33
CA ARG A 436 -35.74 32.60 -21.82
C ARG A 436 -35.53 32.54 -20.28
N ARG A 437 -34.70 33.27 -19.53
CA ARG A 437 -33.88 34.53 -19.57
C ARG A 437 -32.72 34.32 -18.55
N VAL A 438 -31.46 34.66 -18.84
CA VAL A 438 -30.72 35.90 -18.46
C VAL A 438 -30.94 36.40 -17.01
N SER A 439 -29.89 36.33 -16.18
CA SER A 439 -29.39 37.51 -15.44
C SER A 439 -27.93 37.31 -15.01
N SER A 440 -27.21 38.42 -15.07
CA SER A 440 -25.77 38.63 -14.96
C SER A 440 -25.46 39.42 -13.69
N TRP A 441 -24.44 39.06 -12.91
CA TRP A 441 -23.77 39.99 -11.99
C TRP A 441 -22.29 39.62 -11.78
N ARG A 442 -21.42 40.62 -11.96
CA ARG A 442 -20.05 40.82 -11.45
C ARG A 442 -19.84 42.35 -11.42
N PRO A 443 -18.83 42.92 -10.74
CA PRO A 443 -18.06 42.47 -9.57
C PRO A 443 -17.98 43.58 -8.49
N VAL A 444 -17.35 43.31 -7.33
CA VAL A 444 -16.77 44.36 -6.48
C VAL A 444 -15.31 44.03 -6.20
N THR A 445 -14.48 45.03 -6.50
CA THR A 445 -13.03 45.12 -6.38
C THR A 445 -12.60 45.45 -4.95
N GLY A 446 -11.48 44.90 -4.48
CA GLY A 446 -10.84 45.34 -3.24
C GLY A 446 -9.50 44.64 -2.96
N SER A 447 -8.41 45.26 -3.37
CA SER A 447 -7.03 45.09 -2.86
C SER A 447 -6.35 46.45 -3.12
N PRO A 448 -5.50 46.99 -2.23
CA PRO A 448 -4.14 46.45 -2.11
C PRO A 448 -3.50 46.58 -0.70
N GLY A 449 -2.40 45.86 -0.50
CA GLY A 449 -1.53 46.08 0.66
C GLY A 449 -0.35 45.12 0.72
N MET A 450 0.71 45.42 -0.05
CA MET A 450 2.03 44.79 0.08
C MET A 450 2.76 45.33 1.31
N CYS A 451 3.44 44.45 2.06
CA CYS A 451 4.67 44.78 2.79
C CYS A 451 5.58 43.53 2.84
N SER A 452 6.85 43.72 2.48
CA SER A 452 7.95 42.75 2.47
C SER A 452 8.78 42.81 3.78
N PRO A 453 9.70 41.85 4.04
CA PRO A 453 9.96 41.30 5.38
C PRO A 453 11.31 41.69 6.01
N CYS A 454 11.47 41.45 7.33
CA CYS A 454 12.70 41.01 8.06
C CYS A 454 12.55 41.25 9.59
N PRO A 455 13.42 40.70 10.47
CA PRO A 455 14.09 39.39 10.50
C PRO A 455 13.89 38.66 11.86
N THR A 456 14.49 37.47 11.98
CA THR A 456 14.59 36.60 13.17
C THR A 456 15.04 37.30 14.46
N PRO A 457 14.73 36.67 15.63
CA PRO A 457 15.85 36.34 16.51
C PRO A 457 15.76 34.93 17.13
N ALA A 458 16.95 34.46 17.47
CA ALA A 458 17.26 33.18 18.06
C ALA A 458 17.13 33.18 19.60
N SER A 459 17.17 31.96 20.13
CA SER A 459 17.75 31.54 21.41
C SER A 459 16.89 31.63 22.69
N GLY A 460 16.56 30.43 23.19
CA GLY A 460 17.13 29.94 24.44
C GLY A 460 16.22 29.96 25.68
N THR A 461 15.80 28.78 26.14
CA THR A 461 15.29 28.61 27.51
C THR A 461 16.07 27.51 28.22
N ARG A 462 16.72 27.88 29.33
CA ARG A 462 17.39 26.98 30.28
C ARG A 462 16.35 26.27 31.16
N ILE A 463 16.65 25.03 31.51
CA ILE A 463 15.91 24.22 32.50
C ILE A 463 16.72 24.21 33.81
N CYS A 464 16.09 24.54 34.93
CA CYS A 464 16.61 24.25 36.27
C CYS A 464 15.58 23.42 37.07
N PRO A 465 16.03 22.49 37.93
CA PRO A 465 15.17 21.45 38.49
C PRO A 465 14.53 21.88 39.82
N GLY A 466 13.28 21.45 40.05
CA GLY A 466 12.60 21.57 41.34
C GLY A 466 11.64 20.40 41.56
N ARG A 467 11.87 19.60 42.61
CA ARG A 467 11.05 18.45 43.00
C ARG A 467 9.85 18.86 43.88
N ARG A 468 8.71 18.26 43.53
CA ARG A 468 7.57 17.74 44.35
C ARG A 468 6.89 18.66 45.37
N SER A 469 5.61 18.96 45.12
CA SER A 469 4.44 18.26 45.69
C SER A 469 3.12 18.96 45.34
N GLY A 470 2.02 18.21 45.23
CA GLY A 470 0.67 18.76 45.23
C GLY A 470 0.00 18.90 43.85
N ARG A 471 -1.18 18.28 43.72
CA ARG A 471 -2.02 18.21 42.52
C ARG A 471 -2.40 19.60 42.00
N THR A 472 -2.18 19.86 40.71
CA THR A 472 -3.10 20.61 39.82
C THR A 472 -2.62 20.51 38.37
N THR A 473 -3.58 20.33 37.47
CA THR A 473 -3.49 20.20 36.01
C THR A 473 -2.66 21.32 35.35
N PRO A 474 -1.74 21.04 34.41
CA PRO A 474 -1.04 22.10 33.69
C PRO A 474 -1.97 22.70 32.63
N ALA A 475 -2.40 23.95 32.84
CA ALA A 475 -2.94 24.79 31.79
C ALA A 475 -1.80 25.29 30.90
N ILE A 476 -1.86 25.00 29.60
CA ILE A 476 -0.95 25.54 28.60
C ILE A 476 -1.50 26.90 28.18
N CYS A 477 -0.91 27.99 28.70
CA CYS A 477 -1.15 29.33 28.19
C CYS A 477 -0.35 29.54 26.89
N ILE A 478 -1.05 29.64 25.77
CA ILE A 478 -0.50 30.07 24.49
C ILE A 478 -0.47 31.61 24.52
N CYS A 479 0.73 32.20 24.58
CA CYS A 479 0.90 33.62 24.28
C CYS A 479 0.89 33.81 22.77
N THR A 480 -0.20 34.36 22.25
CA THR A 480 -0.27 34.91 20.89
C THR A 480 0.28 36.34 20.92
N THR A 481 1.41 36.56 20.25
CA THR A 481 1.84 37.91 19.84
C THR A 481 1.05 38.34 18.60
N SER A 482 0.65 39.61 18.60
CA SER A 482 -0.24 40.32 17.66
C SER A 482 0.17 40.25 16.19
#